data_AF-A0A0R0G7L8-F1
#
_entry.id   AF-A0A0R0G7L8-F1
#
_cell.length_a   1.000
_cell.length_b   1.000
_cell.length_c   1.000
_cell.angle_alpha   90.00
_cell.angle_beta   90.00
_cell.angle_gamma   90.00
#
_symmetry.space_group_name_H-M   'P 1'
#
loop_
_entity.id
_entity.type
_entity.pdbx_description
1 polymer ?
#
loop_
_entity_poly.entity_id
_entity_poly.type
_entity_poly.pdbx_seq_one_letter_code
_entity_poly.pdbx_strand_id
1 'polypeptide(L)'
;MAKILRSAAKDDTITIKADYGAHFAIFIIESPSQDLISHFMMNLVDIDTKPVLIHSEAQYYHAIVKMPSAKFSRICTDLSIFGDTVSIEVTEEGVGFSTKRDIGTSIIFCRHNTSVHKADEEATAIEMTQTVSLNFGLTFLNSFTKATPLSNTVTIFLSNQLHLPVVFQYQIGEKGHLRFYLKPIKPEY
;
A
#
# COMPACT_ATOMS: atom_id res chain seq x y z
N MET A 1 -1.94 16.84 12.35
CA MET A 1 -1.14 15.71 12.85
C MET A 1 0.23 15.59 12.17
N ALA A 2 0.31 15.36 10.84
CA ALA A 2 1.59 15.10 10.14
C ALA A 2 2.69 16.16 10.34
N LYS A 3 2.34 17.44 10.54
CA LYS A 3 3.31 18.50 10.85
C LYS A 3 4.00 18.30 12.20
N ILE A 4 3.26 17.83 13.22
CA ILE A 4 3.80 17.51 14.55
C ILE A 4 4.70 16.29 14.45
N LEU A 5 4.24 15.21 13.79
CA LEU A 5 5.04 13.98 13.69
C LEU A 5 6.36 14.18 12.94
N ARG A 6 6.45 15.17 12.03
CA ARG A 6 7.70 15.53 11.34
C ARG A 6 8.73 16.25 12.22
N SER A 7 8.35 16.73 13.40
CA SER A 7 9.33 17.32 14.32
C SER A 7 10.07 16.27 15.16
N ALA A 8 9.59 15.02 15.19
CA ALA A 8 10.29 13.91 15.83
C ALA A 8 11.51 13.49 15.00
N ALA A 9 12.63 13.23 15.67
CA ALA A 9 13.74 12.49 15.10
C ALA A 9 13.38 11.00 14.96
N LYS A 10 14.18 10.27 14.19
CA LYS A 10 13.95 8.85 13.87
C LYS A 10 13.83 7.96 15.11
N ASP A 11 14.60 8.27 16.15
CA ASP A 11 14.74 7.45 17.36
C ASP A 11 13.99 8.04 18.57
N ASP A 12 13.23 9.12 18.38
CA ASP A 12 12.43 9.72 19.45
C ASP A 12 11.26 8.81 19.86
N THR A 13 10.92 8.84 21.14
CA THR A 13 9.69 8.22 21.63
C THR A 13 8.53 9.18 21.48
N ILE A 14 7.46 8.75 20.82
CA ILE A 14 6.23 9.53 20.63
C ILE A 14 5.12 8.93 21.50
N THR A 15 4.61 9.72 22.44
CA THR A 15 3.45 9.39 23.26
C THR A 15 2.25 10.23 22.82
N ILE A 16 1.11 9.59 22.56
CA ILE A 16 -0.14 10.26 22.20
C ILE A 16 -1.16 10.02 23.31
N LYS A 17 -1.76 11.09 23.86
CA LYS A 17 -2.77 11.04 24.91
C LYS A 17 -4.03 11.79 24.49
N ALA A 18 -5.18 11.22 24.76
CA ALA A 18 -6.47 11.88 24.64
C ALA A 18 -7.43 11.24 25.64
N ASP A 19 -8.06 12.04 26.49
CA ASP A 19 -9.09 11.56 27.42
C ASP A 19 -10.39 11.29 26.66
N TYR A 20 -11.26 10.46 27.25
CA TYR A 20 -12.57 10.19 26.69
C TYR A 20 -13.40 11.49 26.59
N GLY A 21 -13.83 11.85 25.37
CA GLY A 21 -14.55 13.09 25.12
C GLY A 21 -13.68 14.36 25.06
N ALA A 22 -12.35 14.23 25.03
CA ALA A 22 -11.46 15.38 24.92
C ALA A 22 -11.64 16.12 23.58
N HIS A 23 -11.52 17.45 23.61
CA HIS A 23 -11.50 18.30 22.41
C HIS A 23 -10.11 18.48 21.82
N PHE A 24 -9.09 17.87 22.43
CA PHE A 24 -7.71 17.91 21.97
C PHE A 24 -6.98 16.60 22.28
N ALA A 25 -5.90 16.35 21.54
CA ALA A 25 -4.93 15.32 21.83
C ALA A 25 -3.58 15.95 22.16
N ILE A 26 -2.86 15.35 23.10
CA ILE A 26 -1.50 15.72 23.48
C ILE A 26 -0.52 14.76 22.81
N PHE A 27 0.48 15.32 22.14
CA PHE A 27 1.63 14.60 21.60
C PHE A 27 2.86 15.00 22.39
N ILE A 28 3.55 14.00 22.96
CA ILE A 28 4.81 14.17 23.70
C ILE A 28 5.88 13.48 22.88
N ILE A 29 6.96 14.18 22.56
CA ILE A 29 8.10 13.67 21.78
C ILE A 29 9.34 13.80 22.65
N GLU A 30 9.99 12.68 22.96
CA GLU A 30 11.10 12.58 23.90
C GLU A 30 12.34 12.03 23.19
N SER A 31 13.46 12.75 23.27
CA SER A 31 14.74 12.25 22.79
C SER A 31 15.19 11.03 23.61
N PRO A 32 16.01 10.12 23.04
CA PRO A 32 16.56 8.98 23.79
C PRO A 32 17.32 9.39 25.06
N SER A 33 17.98 10.56 25.03
CA SER A 33 18.69 11.17 26.16
C SER A 33 17.79 11.84 27.19
N GLN A 34 16.50 12.01 26.90
CA GLN A 34 15.49 12.71 27.73
C GLN A 34 15.81 14.19 28.03
N ASP A 35 16.76 14.78 27.33
CA ASP A 35 17.16 16.19 27.46
C ASP A 35 16.28 17.14 26.62
N LEU A 36 15.61 16.60 25.59
CA LEU A 36 14.65 17.31 24.78
C LEU A 36 13.28 16.64 24.88
N ILE A 37 12.32 17.37 25.42
CA ILE A 37 10.93 16.94 25.54
C ILE A 37 10.03 17.98 24.91
N SER A 38 9.37 17.63 23.82
CA SER A 38 8.44 18.52 23.10
C SER A 38 7.00 18.13 23.39
N HIS A 39 6.19 19.11 23.82
CA HIS A 39 4.77 18.95 24.07
C HIS A 39 3.96 19.72 23.03
N PHE A 40 3.09 19.01 22.31
CA PHE A 40 2.16 19.62 21.36
C PHE A 40 0.72 19.29 21.75
N MET A 41 -0.14 20.30 21.67
CA MET A 41 -1.58 20.15 21.83
C MET A 41 -2.26 20.39 20.49
N MET A 42 -3.11 19.47 20.06
CA MET A 42 -3.83 19.53 18.79
C MET A 42 -5.33 19.41 19.04
N ASN A 43 -6.10 20.40 18.57
CA ASN A 43 -7.56 20.30 18.58
C ASN A 43 -8.01 19.11 17.74
N LEU A 44 -8.94 18.33 18.29
CA LEU A 44 -9.61 17.25 17.61
C LEU A 44 -10.81 17.79 16.82
N VAL A 45 -11.19 17.03 15.80
CA VAL A 45 -12.34 17.33 14.95
C VAL A 45 -13.25 16.12 15.00
N ASP A 46 -14.55 16.36 15.19
CA ASP A 46 -15.54 15.31 15.14
C ASP A 46 -15.72 14.85 13.69
N ILE A 47 -15.42 13.58 13.45
CA ILE A 47 -15.55 12.94 12.15
C ILE A 47 -16.58 11.82 12.31
N ASP A 48 -17.78 12.04 11.79
CA ASP A 48 -18.80 10.99 11.69
C ASP A 48 -18.44 10.06 10.53
N THR A 49 -17.67 9.01 10.84
CA THR A 49 -17.38 7.94 9.89
C THR A 49 -17.97 6.64 10.40
N LYS A 50 -18.75 5.98 9.54
CA LYS A 50 -19.22 4.62 9.78
C LYS A 50 -18.11 3.65 9.38
N PRO A 51 -17.67 2.75 10.27
CA PRO A 51 -16.73 1.71 9.90
C PRO A 51 -17.30 0.87 8.75
N VAL A 52 -16.51 0.66 7.70
CA VAL A 52 -16.84 -0.27 6.63
C VAL A 52 -16.22 -1.61 7.01
N LEU A 53 -17.07 -2.64 7.18
CA LEU A 53 -16.59 -4.00 7.35
C LEU A 53 -16.12 -4.53 6.00
N ILE A 54 -14.84 -4.90 5.92
CA ILE A 54 -14.24 -5.44 4.69
C ILE A 54 -13.78 -6.87 4.98
N HIS A 55 -14.33 -7.82 4.22
CA HIS A 55 -13.82 -9.20 4.20
C HIS A 55 -12.47 -9.20 3.48
N SER A 56 -11.39 -9.42 4.22
CA SER A 56 -10.01 -9.33 3.74
C SER A 56 -9.26 -10.65 3.87
N GLU A 57 -10.00 -11.76 3.99
CA GLU A 57 -9.42 -13.10 4.07
C GLU A 57 -8.87 -13.51 2.70
N ALA A 58 -7.67 -14.09 2.71
CA ALA A 58 -6.95 -14.48 1.49
C ALA A 58 -7.77 -15.40 0.57
N GLN A 59 -8.66 -16.23 1.13
CA GLN A 59 -9.47 -17.20 0.39
C GLN A 59 -10.44 -16.58 -0.64
N TYR A 60 -10.78 -15.29 -0.50
CA TYR A 60 -11.67 -14.61 -1.46
C TYR A 60 -10.92 -14.08 -2.70
N TYR A 61 -9.60 -14.18 -2.70
CA TYR A 61 -8.75 -13.67 -3.76
C TYR A 61 -8.26 -14.78 -4.67
N HIS A 62 -8.22 -14.47 -5.96
CA HIS A 62 -7.85 -15.39 -7.02
C HIS A 62 -6.33 -15.43 -7.23
N ALA A 63 -5.65 -14.32 -6.93
CA ALA A 63 -4.20 -14.21 -7.00
C ALA A 63 -3.68 -13.30 -5.87
N ILE A 64 -2.54 -13.67 -5.31
CA ILE A 64 -1.80 -12.92 -4.29
C ILE A 64 -0.38 -12.73 -4.82
N VAL A 65 0.03 -11.48 -4.99
CA VAL A 65 1.36 -11.12 -5.47
C VAL A 65 2.11 -10.40 -4.35
N LYS A 66 3.19 -10.99 -3.86
CA LYS A 66 4.13 -10.35 -2.94
C LYS A 66 5.38 -9.95 -3.71
N MET A 67 5.78 -8.68 -3.65
CA MET A 67 6.95 -8.17 -4.37
C MET A 67 7.65 -7.04 -3.61
N PRO A 68 8.88 -6.65 -3.99
CA PRO A 68 9.58 -5.56 -3.32
C PRO A 68 8.80 -4.25 -3.49
N SER A 69 8.56 -3.54 -2.40
CA SER A 69 7.76 -2.30 -2.40
C SER A 69 8.39 -1.21 -3.26
N ALA A 70 9.72 -1.08 -3.21
CA ALA A 70 10.48 -0.16 -4.05
C ALA A 70 10.34 -0.46 -5.55
N LYS A 71 10.30 -1.75 -5.92
CA LYS A 71 10.07 -2.19 -7.30
C LYS A 71 8.67 -1.80 -7.78
N PHE A 72 7.66 -2.10 -6.97
CA PHE A 72 6.27 -1.71 -7.28
C PHE A 72 6.10 -0.19 -7.38
N SER A 73 6.74 0.58 -6.49
CA SER A 73 6.76 2.04 -6.55
C SER A 73 7.35 2.56 -7.85
N ARG A 74 8.48 2.01 -8.29
CA ARG A 74 9.11 2.38 -9.55
C ARG A 74 8.21 2.07 -10.75
N ILE A 75 7.61 0.88 -10.79
CA ILE A 75 6.68 0.48 -11.85
C ILE A 75 5.53 1.49 -11.97
N CYS A 76 4.90 1.88 -10.86
CA CYS A 76 3.80 2.84 -10.88
C CYS A 76 4.26 4.22 -11.41
N THR A 77 5.40 4.72 -10.96
CA THR A 77 5.97 6.00 -11.44
C THR A 77 6.29 5.93 -12.93
N ASP A 78 6.98 4.88 -13.37
CA ASP A 78 7.42 4.72 -14.77
C ASP A 78 6.23 4.65 -15.73
N LEU A 79 5.18 3.91 -15.37
CA LEU A 79 3.95 3.80 -16.19
C LEU A 79 3.13 5.11 -16.21
N SER A 80 3.21 5.91 -15.15
CA SER A 80 2.51 7.20 -15.06
C SER A 80 3.03 8.24 -16.06
N ILE A 81 4.23 8.04 -16.59
CA ILE A 81 4.79 8.87 -17.67
C ILE A 81 3.98 8.68 -18.97
N PHE A 82 3.46 7.47 -19.21
CA PHE A 82 2.72 7.12 -20.41
C PHE A 82 1.22 7.31 -20.25
N GLY A 83 0.64 6.96 -19.09
CA GLY A 83 -0.79 7.19 -18.88
C GLY A 83 -1.32 7.07 -17.47
N ASP A 84 -2.63 7.27 -17.36
CA ASP A 84 -3.31 7.39 -16.05
C ASP A 84 -3.88 6.05 -15.56
N THR A 85 -3.90 5.03 -16.43
CA THR A 85 -4.44 3.70 -16.13
C THR A 85 -3.37 2.63 -16.35
N VAL A 86 -3.35 1.64 -15.45
CA VAL A 86 -2.54 0.43 -15.59
C VAL A 86 -3.42 -0.80 -15.59
N SER A 87 -3.15 -1.73 -16.50
CA SER A 87 -3.66 -3.10 -16.49
C SER A 87 -2.67 -3.98 -15.74
N ILE A 88 -3.12 -4.64 -14.67
CA ILE A 88 -2.35 -5.63 -13.91
C ILE A 88 -2.88 -7.00 -14.28
N GLU A 89 -2.03 -7.83 -14.86
CA GLU A 89 -2.33 -9.20 -15.27
C GLU A 89 -1.45 -10.17 -14.49
N VAL A 90 -2.07 -11.17 -13.84
CA VAL A 90 -1.37 -12.21 -13.10
C VAL A 90 -1.60 -13.56 -13.78
N THR A 91 -0.50 -14.23 -14.11
CA THR A 91 -0.45 -15.58 -14.66
C THR A 91 0.51 -16.45 -13.84
N GLU A 92 0.57 -17.75 -14.12
CA GLU A 92 1.49 -18.67 -13.45
C GLU A 92 2.96 -18.26 -13.64
N GLU A 93 3.29 -17.64 -14.78
CA GLU A 93 4.66 -17.21 -15.09
C GLU A 93 5.08 -15.95 -14.30
N GLY A 94 4.14 -15.07 -13.98
CA GLY A 94 4.47 -13.76 -13.45
C GLY A 94 3.31 -12.78 -13.39
N VAL A 95 3.66 -11.55 -13.03
CA VAL A 95 2.74 -10.41 -13.04
C VAL A 95 3.20 -9.38 -14.08
N GLY A 96 2.30 -9.03 -14.99
CA GLY A 96 2.44 -7.99 -15.99
C GLY A 96 1.75 -6.70 -15.57
N PHE A 97 2.40 -5.57 -15.83
CA PHE A 97 1.85 -4.23 -15.68
C PHE A 97 1.94 -3.54 -17.04
N SER A 98 0.81 -3.10 -17.57
CA SER A 98 0.80 -2.42 -18.86
C SER A 98 -0.04 -1.16 -18.86
N THR A 99 0.35 -0.20 -19.69
CA THR A 99 -0.45 1.01 -19.96
C THR A 99 -0.43 1.27 -21.45
N LYS A 100 -1.57 1.73 -21.98
CA LYS A 100 -1.76 2.04 -23.38
C LYS A 100 -2.33 3.46 -23.52
N ARG A 101 -1.73 4.25 -24.39
CA ARG A 101 -2.23 5.55 -24.87
C ARG A 101 -1.95 5.68 -26.36
N ASP A 102 -2.33 6.80 -26.94
CA ASP A 102 -2.10 7.14 -28.35
C ASP A 102 -0.61 7.09 -28.73
N ILE A 103 0.29 7.44 -27.80
CA ILE A 103 1.75 7.43 -28.03
C ILE A 103 2.37 6.03 -28.05
N GLY A 104 1.65 5.00 -27.60
CA GLY A 104 2.16 3.63 -27.55
C GLY A 104 1.70 2.83 -26.34
N THR A 105 2.31 1.65 -26.18
CA THR A 105 2.07 0.73 -25.07
C THR A 105 3.36 0.50 -24.30
N SER A 106 3.31 0.61 -22.97
CA SER A 106 4.41 0.23 -22.08
C SER A 106 4.02 -1.02 -21.31
N ILE A 107 4.93 -1.98 -21.21
CA ILE A 107 4.72 -3.27 -20.56
C ILE A 107 5.94 -3.58 -19.67
N ILE A 108 5.69 -3.88 -18.41
CA ILE A 108 6.69 -4.34 -17.44
C ILE A 108 6.24 -5.69 -16.89
N PHE A 109 7.10 -6.71 -16.97
CA PHE A 109 6.79 -8.06 -16.52
C PHE A 109 7.74 -8.51 -15.41
N CYS A 110 7.18 -8.97 -14.29
CA CYS A 110 7.92 -9.54 -13.17
C CYS A 110 7.62 -11.03 -13.08
N ARG A 111 8.62 -11.86 -13.40
CA ARG A 111 8.53 -13.32 -13.22
C ARG A 111 8.43 -13.71 -11.75
N HIS A 112 7.67 -14.76 -11.49
CA HIS A 112 7.75 -15.48 -10.21
C HIS A 112 9.20 -15.96 -10.00
N ASN A 113 9.81 -15.67 -8.85
CA ASN A 113 11.23 -15.93 -8.63
C ASN A 113 11.62 -16.21 -7.17
N THR A 114 10.84 -17.02 -6.46
CA THR A 114 11.24 -17.53 -5.14
C THR A 114 12.36 -18.53 -5.29
N SER A 115 13.47 -18.34 -4.56
CA SER A 115 14.53 -19.34 -4.43
C SER A 115 15.11 -19.26 -3.02
N VAL A 116 15.69 -20.37 -2.55
CA VAL A 116 16.30 -20.45 -1.20
C VAL A 116 17.43 -19.43 -1.02
N HIS A 117 18.04 -18.95 -2.11
CA HIS A 117 19.15 -18.00 -2.08
C HIS A 117 18.71 -16.53 -2.15
N LYS A 118 17.42 -16.26 -2.38
CA LYS A 118 16.91 -14.91 -2.55
C LYS A 118 16.14 -14.51 -1.31
N ALA A 119 16.50 -13.37 -0.72
CA ALA A 119 15.75 -12.82 0.40
C ALA A 119 14.29 -12.59 -0.02
N ASP A 120 13.35 -12.93 0.86
CA ASP A 120 11.91 -12.72 0.64
C ASP A 120 11.54 -11.30 0.19
N GLU A 121 12.36 -10.33 0.60
CA GLU A 121 12.18 -8.91 0.31
C GLU A 121 12.60 -8.51 -1.10
N GLU A 122 13.37 -9.35 -1.80
CA GLU A 122 13.83 -9.13 -3.17
C GLU A 122 13.03 -9.95 -4.20
N ALA A 123 12.35 -11.00 -3.73
CA ALA A 123 11.59 -11.93 -4.53
C ALA A 123 10.24 -11.37 -4.96
N THR A 124 9.75 -11.83 -6.11
CA THR A 124 8.36 -11.73 -6.52
C THR A 124 7.75 -13.11 -6.36
N ALA A 125 6.89 -13.27 -5.36
CA ALA A 125 6.15 -14.49 -5.07
C ALA A 125 4.69 -14.32 -5.52
N ILE A 126 4.13 -15.37 -6.10
CA ILE A 126 2.77 -15.39 -6.64
C ILE A 126 2.12 -16.68 -6.17
N GLU A 127 0.96 -16.54 -5.54
CA GLU A 127 0.04 -17.63 -5.20
C GLU A 127 -1.25 -17.37 -5.96
N MET A 128 -1.78 -18.35 -6.69
CA MET A 128 -2.99 -18.15 -7.47
C MET A 128 -3.81 -19.42 -7.67
N THR A 129 -5.11 -19.22 -7.88
CA THR A 129 -6.09 -20.25 -8.24
C THR A 129 -6.65 -20.06 -9.65
N GLN A 130 -6.54 -18.85 -10.20
CA GLN A 130 -6.91 -18.51 -11.58
C GLN A 130 -6.19 -17.23 -12.02
N THR A 131 -6.07 -17.03 -13.33
CA THR A 131 -5.53 -15.79 -13.88
C THR A 131 -6.42 -14.60 -13.54
N VAL A 132 -5.80 -13.43 -13.38
CA VAL A 132 -6.51 -12.18 -13.03
C VAL A 132 -6.04 -11.08 -13.96
N SER A 133 -6.96 -10.28 -14.50
CA SER A 133 -6.64 -9.10 -15.32
C SER A 133 -7.57 -7.95 -14.97
N LEU A 134 -7.01 -6.89 -14.39
CA LEU A 134 -7.77 -5.76 -13.81
C LEU A 134 -7.11 -4.42 -14.14
N ASN A 135 -7.93 -3.37 -14.26
CA ASN A 135 -7.48 -2.01 -14.57
C ASN A 135 -7.58 -1.08 -13.36
N PHE A 136 -6.59 -0.21 -13.17
CA PHE A 136 -6.54 0.73 -12.03
C PHE A 136 -6.02 2.10 -12.44
N GLY A 137 -6.49 3.14 -11.74
CA GLY A 137 -5.92 4.48 -11.86
C GLY A 137 -4.55 4.59 -11.19
N LEU A 138 -3.52 4.95 -11.95
CA LEU A 138 -2.15 5.13 -11.48
C LEU A 138 -2.03 6.25 -10.44
N THR A 139 -2.91 7.25 -10.46
CA THR A 139 -2.96 8.30 -9.42
C THR A 139 -3.19 7.71 -8.02
N PHE A 140 -4.05 6.70 -7.90
CA PHE A 140 -4.29 6.01 -6.63
C PHE A 140 -3.09 5.15 -6.25
N LEU A 141 -2.54 4.37 -7.19
CA LEU A 141 -1.40 3.49 -6.93
C LEU A 141 -0.17 4.28 -6.48
N ASN A 142 0.16 5.40 -7.15
CA ASN A 142 1.23 6.31 -6.71
C ASN A 142 0.98 6.94 -5.34
N SER A 143 -0.28 7.09 -4.94
CA SER A 143 -0.61 7.55 -3.59
C SER A 143 -0.34 6.44 -2.55
N PHE A 144 -0.62 5.17 -2.90
CA PHE A 144 -0.36 4.03 -2.03
C PHE A 144 1.15 3.77 -1.87
N THR A 145 1.95 3.98 -2.91
CA THR A 145 3.41 3.77 -2.86
C THR A 145 4.13 4.72 -1.90
N LYS A 146 3.47 5.77 -1.39
CA LYS A 146 3.97 6.58 -0.26
C LYS A 146 4.16 5.77 1.03
N ALA A 147 3.55 4.58 1.12
CA ALA A 147 3.74 3.63 2.22
C ALA A 147 5.00 2.76 2.07
N THR A 148 5.74 2.86 0.96
CA THR A 148 6.98 2.08 0.72
C THR A 148 7.97 2.12 1.89
N PRO A 149 8.21 3.26 2.58
CA PRO A 149 9.10 3.29 3.74
C PRO A 149 8.65 2.44 4.95
N LEU A 150 7.39 2.00 4.99
CA LEU A 150 6.85 1.20 6.09
C LEU A 150 7.21 -0.29 5.96
N SER A 151 7.49 -0.78 4.74
CA SER A 151 7.70 -2.20 4.48
C SER A 151 8.55 -2.43 3.24
N ASN A 152 9.50 -3.37 3.32
CA ASN A 152 10.33 -3.76 2.17
C ASN A 152 9.52 -4.50 1.09
N THR A 153 8.33 -4.99 1.41
CA THR A 153 7.44 -5.67 0.46
C THR A 153 6.05 -5.04 0.43
N VAL A 154 5.38 -5.21 -0.71
CA VAL A 154 3.94 -4.98 -0.85
C VAL A 154 3.29 -6.31 -1.22
N THR A 155 2.14 -6.60 -0.62
CA THR A 155 1.31 -7.76 -0.97
C THR A 155 0.02 -7.27 -1.62
N ILE A 156 -0.27 -7.75 -2.82
CA ILE A 156 -1.39 -7.33 -3.64
C ILE A 156 -2.36 -8.51 -3.74
N PHE A 157 -3.58 -8.34 -3.26
CA PHE A 157 -4.64 -9.35 -3.31
C PHE A 157 -5.63 -9.00 -4.41
N LEU A 158 -5.72 -9.82 -5.45
CA LEU A 158 -6.53 -9.55 -6.64
C LEU A 158 -7.61 -10.61 -6.85
N SER A 159 -8.79 -10.18 -7.31
CA SER A 159 -9.91 -11.05 -7.63
C SER A 159 -10.64 -10.53 -8.87
N ASN A 160 -11.05 -11.44 -9.77
CA ASN A 160 -11.91 -11.10 -10.91
C ASN A 160 -13.34 -10.78 -10.48
N GLN A 161 -13.69 -11.03 -9.21
CA GLN A 161 -14.98 -10.68 -8.67
C GLN A 161 -15.06 -9.17 -8.42
N LEU A 162 -15.66 -8.42 -9.37
CA LEU A 162 -15.72 -6.94 -9.37
C LEU A 162 -16.43 -6.28 -8.16
N HIS A 163 -17.06 -7.08 -7.29
CA HIS A 163 -17.63 -6.61 -6.03
C HIS A 163 -16.60 -6.55 -4.90
N LEU A 164 -15.48 -7.29 -5.00
CA LEU A 164 -14.38 -7.27 -4.06
C LEU A 164 -13.37 -6.19 -4.45
N PRO A 165 -12.92 -5.34 -3.51
CA PRO A 165 -11.81 -4.43 -3.76
C PRO A 165 -10.49 -5.21 -3.83
N VAL A 166 -9.58 -4.74 -4.68
CA VAL A 166 -8.17 -5.16 -4.63
C VAL A 166 -7.50 -4.51 -3.42
N VAL A 167 -6.66 -5.29 -2.74
CA VAL A 167 -5.98 -4.87 -1.51
C VAL A 167 -4.49 -4.72 -1.76
N PHE A 168 -3.95 -3.58 -1.36
CA PHE A 168 -2.51 -3.32 -1.34
C PHE A 168 -2.06 -3.22 0.12
N GLN A 169 -1.32 -4.21 0.59
CA GLN A 169 -0.90 -4.34 1.98
C GLN A 169 0.59 -4.08 2.15
N TYR A 170 0.92 -3.21 3.11
CA TYR A 170 2.28 -2.98 3.62
C TYR A 170 2.33 -3.42 5.09
N GLN A 171 3.27 -4.30 5.44
CA GLN A 171 3.44 -4.75 6.83
C GLN A 171 4.22 -3.72 7.64
N ILE A 172 3.77 -3.41 8.85
CA ILE A 172 4.45 -2.46 9.77
C ILE A 172 5.15 -3.28 10.86
N GLY A 173 6.32 -3.81 10.51
CA GLY A 173 7.05 -4.77 11.37
C GLY A 173 6.12 -5.91 11.82
N GLU A 174 6.21 -6.27 13.10
CA GLU A 174 5.31 -7.24 13.74
C GLU A 174 4.07 -6.59 14.39
N LYS A 175 3.89 -5.27 14.23
CA LYS A 175 2.87 -4.49 14.96
C LYS A 175 1.52 -4.43 14.23
N GLY A 176 1.48 -4.76 12.95
CA GLY A 176 0.25 -4.71 12.15
C GLY A 176 0.51 -4.40 10.68
N HIS A 177 -0.48 -3.82 10.02
CA HIS A 177 -0.43 -3.54 8.58
C HIS A 177 -1.17 -2.25 8.20
N LEU A 178 -0.77 -1.68 7.07
CA LEU A 178 -1.53 -0.66 6.34
C LEU A 178 -2.10 -1.29 5.07
N ARG A 179 -3.42 -1.21 4.89
CA ARG A 179 -4.12 -1.73 3.71
C ARG A 179 -4.85 -0.62 2.97
N PHE A 180 -4.62 -0.55 1.66
CA PHE A 180 -5.40 0.28 0.75
C PHE A 180 -6.35 -0.60 -0.06
N TYR A 181 -7.59 -0.16 -0.19
CA TYR A 181 -8.65 -0.86 -0.92
C TYR A 181 -9.02 -0.05 -2.15
N LEU A 182 -8.93 -0.66 -3.32
CA LEU A 182 -9.23 0.00 -4.59
C LEU A 182 -10.14 -0.88 -5.45
N LYS A 183 -11.24 -0.29 -5.93
CA LYS A 183 -12.10 -0.95 -6.90
C LYS A 183 -11.45 -0.91 -8.29
N PRO A 184 -11.44 -2.01 -9.04
CA PRO A 184 -11.01 -1.99 -10.45
C PRO A 184 -11.89 -1.07 -11.30
N ILE A 185 -11.28 -0.47 -12.33
CA ILE A 185 -12.01 0.21 -13.41
C ILE A 185 -12.78 -0.86 -14.18
N LYS A 186 -14.08 -0.63 -14.43
CA LYS A 186 -14.90 -1.55 -15.21
C LYS A 186 -14.38 -1.59 -16.65
N PRO A 187 -14.29 -2.78 -17.28
CA PRO A 187 -14.08 -2.84 -18.73
C PRO A 187 -15.24 -2.14 -19.45
N GLU A 188 -14.92 -1.36 -20.48
CA GLU A 188 -15.90 -0.87 -21.45
C GLU A 188 -16.35 -2.08 -22.30
N TYR A 189 -17.66 -2.35 -22.34
CA TYR A 189 -18.27 -3.35 -23.23
C TYR A 189 -18.82 -2.65 -24.47
#